data_AF-A0A0K0DMQ5-F1
#
_entry.id   AF-A0A0K0DMQ5-F1
#
_cell.length_a   1.000
_cell.length_b   1.000
_cell.length_c   1.000
_cell.angle_alpha   90.00
_cell.angle_beta   90.00
_cell.angle_gamma   90.00
#
_symmetry.space_group_name_H-M   'P 1'
#
loop_
_entity.id
_entity.type
_entity.pdbx_description
1 polymer ?
#
loop_
_entity_poly.entity_id
_entity_poly.type
_entity_poly.pdbx_seq_one_letter_code
_entity_poly.pdbx_strand_id
1 'polypeptide(L)' 'MASVAQLMFDEFGQPFIVMRDQEKQKRLTGLEAVKSHILAARAVANTLRTSFGPRGLDKMLVKFDEGLNNAIS' A
#
# COMPACT_ATOMS: atom_id res chain seq x y z
N MET A 1 -7.57 -11.87 12.94
CA MET A 1 -8.37 -11.47 14.12
C MET A 1 -9.50 -10.60 13.63
N ALA A 2 -10.75 -11.06 13.73
CA ALA A 2 -11.92 -10.43 13.12
C ALA A 2 -12.12 -8.99 13.64
N SER A 3 -12.34 -8.05 12.72
CA SER A 3 -12.68 -6.66 13.02
C SER A 3 -14.06 -6.60 13.67
N VAL A 4 -14.11 -6.31 14.97
CA VAL A 4 -15.38 -6.10 15.68
C VAL A 4 -15.91 -4.72 15.31
N ALA A 5 -16.90 -4.68 14.43
CA ALA A 5 -17.70 -3.49 14.17
C ALA A 5 -18.70 -3.33 15.31
N GLN A 6 -18.65 -2.22 16.03
CA GLN A 6 -19.57 -1.93 17.13
C GLN A 6 -20.66 -0.98 16.60
N LEU A 7 -21.92 -1.45 16.62
CA LEU A 7 -23.07 -0.59 16.34
C LEU A 7 -23.27 0.35 17.53
N MET A 8 -23.24 1.66 17.28
CA MET A 8 -23.53 2.68 18.28
C MET A 8 -24.69 3.55 17.77
N PHE A 9 -25.51 4.04 18.69
CA PHE A 9 -26.67 4.88 18.38
C PHE A 9 -26.41 6.30 18.86
N ASP A 10 -26.74 7.28 18.02
CA ASP A 10 -26.78 8.71 18.37
C ASP A 10 -28.01 9.03 19.26
N GLU A 11 -28.06 10.21 19.88
CA GLU A 11 -29.16 10.71 20.72
C GLU A 11 -30.52 10.75 19.99
N PHE A 12 -30.49 10.79 18.64
CA PHE A 12 -31.66 10.70 17.76
C PHE A 12 -31.97 9.28 17.25
N GLY A 13 -31.31 8.24 17.80
CA GLY A 13 -31.55 6.84 17.45
C GLY A 13 -30.99 6.42 16.08
N GLN A 14 -30.20 7.26 15.42
CA GLN A 14 -29.57 6.90 14.14
C GLN A 14 -28.37 5.96 14.40
N PRO A 15 -28.35 4.74 13.83
CA PRO A 15 -27.25 3.82 14.01
C PRO A 15 -26.06 4.22 13.12
N PHE A 16 -24.88 4.33 13.72
CA PHE A 16 -23.62 4.46 12.99
C PHE A 16 -22.62 3.39 13.43
N ILE A 17 -21.76 2.96 12.49
CA ILE A 17 -20.83 1.85 12.69
C ILE A 17 -19.45 2.42 13.05
N VAL A 18 -18.94 2.10 14.23
CA VAL A 18 -17.58 2.46 14.64
C VAL A 18 -16.65 1.27 14.37
N MET A 19 -15.73 1.46 13.41
CA MET A 19 -14.69 0.49 13.07
C MET A 19 -13.42 0.79 13.88
N ARG A 20 -13.00 -0.13 14.75
CA ARG A 20 -11.75 0.01 15.52
C ARG A 20 -10.48 -0.01 14.66
N ASP A 21 -10.56 -0.45 13.40
CA ASP A 21 -9.41 -0.49 12.48
C ASP A 21 -9.00 0.88 11.92
N GLN A 22 -9.70 1.98 12.28
CA GLN A 22 -9.24 3.33 11.91
C GLN A 22 -7.85 3.66 12.47
N GLU A 23 -7.45 3.09 13.62
CA GLU A 23 -6.11 3.29 14.17
C GLU A 23 -4.99 2.65 13.32
N LYS A 24 -5.31 1.59 12.55
CA LYS A 24 -4.33 0.96 11.65
C LYS A 24 -4.16 1.69 10.33
N GLN A 25 -5.05 2.61 10.00
CA GLN A 25 -4.97 3.41 8.79
C GLN A 25 -3.87 4.47 8.98
N LYS A 26 -2.62 4.13 8.67
CA LYS A 26 -1.51 5.10 8.58
C LYS A 26 -1.79 6.09 7.46
N ARG A 27 -2.52 7.16 7.77
CA ARG A 27 -2.82 8.23 6.82
C ARG A 27 -1.63 9.19 6.77
N LEU A 28 -0.76 9.03 5.78
CA LEU A 28 0.23 10.03 5.42
C LEU A 28 -0.51 11.24 4.81
N THR A 29 -0.34 12.42 5.38
CA THR A 29 -1.02 13.65 4.91
C THR A 29 -0.04 14.82 4.75
N GLY A 30 -0.47 15.82 3.97
CA GLY A 30 0.28 17.06 3.80
C GLY A 30 1.65 16.90 3.15
N LEU A 31 2.62 17.68 3.61
CA LEU A 31 3.96 17.77 3.02
C LEU A 31 4.76 16.45 3.11
N GLU A 32 4.53 15.64 4.14
CA GLU A 32 5.24 14.36 4.31
C GLU A 32 4.81 13.35 3.25
N ALA A 33 3.51 13.30 2.93
CA ALA A 33 2.99 12.48 1.85
C ALA A 33 3.58 12.88 0.49
N VAL A 34 3.67 14.18 0.21
CA VAL A 34 4.27 14.66 -1.05
C VAL A 34 5.74 14.25 -1.14
N LYS A 35 6.51 14.40 -0.06
CA LYS A 35 7.92 13.98 -0.02
C LYS A 35 8.08 12.48 -0.25
N SER A 36 7.27 11.65 0.40
CA SER A 36 7.34 10.19 0.24
C SER A 36 6.98 9.77 -1.20
N HIS A 37 5.98 10.41 -1.82
CA HIS A 37 5.62 10.14 -3.21
C HIS A 37 6.70 10.57 -4.21
N ILE A 38 7.33 11.73 -4.02
CA ILE A 38 8.45 12.16 -4.87
C ILE A 38 9.62 11.19 -4.77
N LEU A 39 9.94 10.70 -3.57
CA LEU A 39 11.01 9.72 -3.36
C LEU A 39 10.67 8.38 -4.06
N ALA A 40 9.44 7.90 -3.93
CA ALA A 40 8.99 6.70 -4.62
C ALA A 40 9.10 6.85 -6.16
N ALA A 41 8.62 7.97 -6.70
CA ALA A 41 8.71 8.26 -8.13
C ALA A 41 10.16 8.31 -8.62
N ARG A 42 11.06 8.94 -7.84
CA ARG A 42 12.51 8.96 -8.13
C ARG A 42 13.12 7.57 -8.15
N ALA A 43 12.74 6.68 -7.23
CA ALA A 43 13.24 5.31 -7.21
C ALA A 43 12.83 4.53 -8.47
N VAL A 44 11.58 4.69 -8.90
CA VAL A 44 11.09 4.08 -10.16
C VAL A 44 11.83 4.67 -11.37
N ALA A 45 11.97 6.00 -11.44
CA ALA A 45 12.67 6.67 -12.53
C ALA A 45 14.15 6.25 -12.63
N ASN A 46 14.86 6.18 -11.49
CA ASN A 46 16.24 5.72 -11.44
C ASN A 46 16.37 4.27 -11.93
N THR A 47 15.37 3.43 -11.61
CA THR A 47 15.31 2.08 -12.13
C THR A 47 15.22 2.11 -13.66
N LEU A 48 14.27 2.84 -14.23
CA LEU A 48 14.02 2.85 -15.69
C LEU A 48 15.07 3.62 -16.51
N ARG A 49 15.84 4.53 -15.90
CA ARG A 49 16.79 5.42 -16.59
C ARG A 49 17.80 4.68 -17.48
N THR A 50 18.24 3.49 -17.08
CA THR A 50 19.23 2.69 -17.83
C THR A 50 18.62 1.91 -18.99
N SER A 51 17.29 1.84 -19.07
CA SER A 51 16.54 1.07 -20.07
C SER A 51 15.98 1.95 -21.19
N PHE A 52 16.11 3.28 -21.10
CA PHE A 52 15.57 4.20 -22.10
C PHE A 52 16.64 4.66 -23.09
N GLY A 53 16.32 4.61 -24.39
CA GLY A 53 17.18 5.05 -25.49
C GLY A 53 17.67 3.89 -26.38
N PRO A 54 18.30 4.18 -27.54
CA PRO A 54 18.73 3.16 -28.50
C PRO A 54 19.84 2.23 -27.98
N ARG A 55 20.41 2.53 -26.81
CA ARG A 55 21.37 1.69 -26.07
C ARG A 55 20.87 1.34 -24.66
N GLY A 56 19.56 1.40 -24.44
CA GLY A 56 18.94 0.98 -23.18
C GLY A 56 19.20 -0.50 -22.91
N LEU A 57 19.39 -0.84 -21.64
CA LEU A 57 19.58 -2.22 -21.17
C LEU A 57 18.26 -2.82 -20.68
N ASP A 58 18.05 -4.09 -20.99
CA ASP A 58 16.91 -4.85 -20.49
C ASP A 58 17.05 -5.21 -19.01
N LYS A 59 15.92 -5.41 -18.35
CA LYS A 59 15.86 -5.87 -16.96
C LYS A 59 15.13 -7.21 -16.89
N MET A 60 15.75 -8.18 -16.24
CA MET A 60 15.11 -9.46 -15.92
C MET A 60 14.33 -9.30 -14.61
N LEU A 61 13.03 -9.58 -14.63
CA LEU A 61 12.15 -9.57 -13.46
C LEU A 61 11.76 -10.99 -13.09
N VAL A 62 11.75 -11.28 -11.79
CA VAL A 62 11.28 -12.56 -11.25
C VAL A 62 9.89 -12.34 -10.67
N LYS A 63 8.92 -13.16 -11.08
CA LYS A 63 7.59 -13.18 -10.47
C LYS A 63 7.67 -13.88 -9.11
N PHE A 64 7.07 -13.29 -8.08
CA PHE A 64 6.82 -14.01 -6.84
C PHE A 64 5.65 -14.97 -7.07
N ASP A 65 5.91 -16.28 -7.02
CA ASP A 65 4.87 -17.31 -7.05
C ASP A 65 4.58 -17.77 -5.61
N GLU A 66 3.39 -17.43 -5.12
CA GLU A 66 2.95 -17.73 -3.76
C GLU A 66 2.54 -19.21 -3.60
N GLY A 67 2.41 -19.95 -4.71
CA GLY A 67 1.99 -21.35 -4.73
C GLY A 67 3.04 -22.37 -4.25
N LEU A 68 4.33 -22.01 -4.20
CA LEU A 68 5.39 -22.98 -3.87
C LEU A 68 5.83 -22.97 -2.39
N ASN A 69 5.53 -21.91 -1.64
CA ASN A 69 6.06 -21.76 -0.27
C ASN A 69 5.27 -22.53 0.80
N ASN A 70 4.07 -23.03 0.46
CA ASN A 70 3.25 -23.88 1.35
C ASN A 70 3.44 -25.39 1.11
N ALA A 71 4.32 -25.80 0.19
CA ALA A 71 4.57 -27.21 -0.12
C ALA A 71 5.80 -27.79 0.62
N ILE A 72 6.49 -26.99 1.45
CA ILE A 72 7.73 -27.40 2.15
C ILE A 72 7.61 -27.18 3.68
N SER A 73 6.40 -27.29 4.24
CA SER A 73 6.19 -27.43 5.70
C SER A 73 5.64 -28.79 6.05
#